data_AF-A0A126T2E8-F1
#
_entry.id   AF-A0A126T2E8-F1
#
_cell.length_a   1.000
_cell.length_b   1.000
_cell.length_c   1.000
_cell.angle_alpha   90.00
_cell.angle_beta   90.00
_cell.angle_gamma   90.00
#
_symmetry.space_group_name_H-M   'P 1'
#
loop_
_entity.id
_entity.type
_entity.pdbx_description
1 polymer ?
#
loop_
_entity_poly.entity_id
_entity_poly.type
_entity_poly.pdbx_seq_one_letter_code
_entity_poly.pdbx_strand_id
1 'polypeptide(L)'
;MISASLQLLLAILYANLGEWLMHKFILHRLGKQPGSIWAYHWYEHHAICAKHHMLDPGYRRLDLSTWNAQTKELAVLAAIVMVHLPILGYWPTFVMGLYGSLTLYYILHRKAHLDPDWAKRHLPWHYQHHTQPDSGNWCVTWPGFDYLLGTRNQ
;
A
#
# COMPACT_ATOMS: atom_id res chain seq x y z
N MET A 1 24.03 14.12 15.09
CA MET A 1 23.18 12.89 15.12
C MET A 1 21.73 13.34 15.18
N ILE A 2 20.88 12.90 14.25
CA ILE A 2 19.45 13.23 14.25
C ILE A 2 18.78 12.43 15.38
N SER A 3 17.89 13.06 16.16
CA SER A 3 17.22 12.39 17.29
C SER A 3 16.35 11.22 16.84
N ALA A 4 16.17 10.23 17.72
CA ALA A 4 15.31 9.07 17.46
C ALA A 4 13.87 9.48 17.12
N SER A 5 13.31 10.49 17.81
CA SER A 5 11.98 11.02 17.53
C SER A 5 11.86 11.61 16.12
N LEU A 6 12.88 12.35 15.67
CA LEU A 6 12.89 12.91 14.33
C LEU A 6 13.08 11.81 13.27
N GLN A 7 13.90 10.80 13.54
CA GLN A 7 14.01 9.62 12.66
C GLN A 7 12.66 8.87 12.51
N LEU A 8 11.93 8.68 13.61
CA LEU A 8 10.61 8.03 13.57
C LEU A 8 9.60 8.86 12.76
N LEU A 9 9.56 10.18 12.97
CA LEU A 9 8.69 11.07 12.22
C LEU A 9 9.00 11.01 10.71
N LEU A 10 10.30 11.06 10.36
CA LEU A 10 10.74 10.93 8.97
C LEU A 10 10.36 9.58 8.37
N ALA A 11 10.42 8.50 9.14
CA ALA A 11 10.04 7.17 8.67
C ALA A 11 8.55 7.08 8.33
N ILE A 12 7.68 7.64 9.17
CA ILE A 12 6.23 7.66 8.94
C ILE A 12 5.89 8.49 7.68
N LEU A 13 6.50 9.67 7.55
CA LEU A 13 6.32 10.52 6.37
C LEU A 13 6.87 9.86 5.10
N TYR A 14 8.05 9.26 5.18
CA TYR A 14 8.68 8.54 4.08
C TYR A 14 7.83 7.35 3.63
N ALA A 15 7.29 6.56 4.57
CA ALA A 15 6.42 5.44 4.27
C ALA A 15 5.13 5.89 3.56
N ASN A 16 4.46 6.93 4.06
CA ASN A 16 3.22 7.43 3.44
C ASN A 16 3.45 8.06 2.05
N LEU A 17 4.58 8.77 1.86
CA LEU A 17 5.01 9.21 0.53
C LEU A 17 5.30 8.02 -0.38
N GLY A 18 5.95 6.98 0.15
CA GLY A 18 6.22 5.73 -0.53
C GLY A 18 4.94 5.06 -1.02
N GLU A 19 3.92 4.94 -0.17
CA GLU A 19 2.59 4.46 -0.56
C GLU A 19 2.04 5.27 -1.73
N TRP A 20 2.04 6.60 -1.63
CA TRP A 20 1.51 7.47 -2.68
C TRP A 20 2.24 7.30 -4.01
N LEU A 21 3.57 7.32 -4.00
CA LEU A 21 4.41 7.17 -5.20
C LEU A 21 4.26 5.79 -5.84
N MET A 22 4.36 4.75 -5.02
CA MET A 22 4.25 3.36 -5.46
C MET A 22 2.87 3.11 -6.05
N HIS A 23 1.82 3.50 -5.35
CA HIS A 23 0.46 3.20 -5.77
C HIS A 23 0.10 3.97 -7.06
N LYS A 24 0.40 5.27 -7.11
CA LYS A 24 0.09 6.11 -8.28
C LYS A 24 0.93 5.75 -9.51
N PHE A 25 2.25 5.70 -9.38
CA PHE A 25 3.14 5.63 -10.55
C PHE A 25 3.51 4.20 -10.91
N ILE A 26 3.66 3.30 -9.95
CA ILE A 26 4.08 1.93 -10.24
C ILE A 26 2.84 1.06 -10.42
N LEU A 27 2.00 0.94 -9.39
CA LEU A 27 0.86 0.04 -9.40
C LEU A 27 -0.24 0.48 -10.38
N HIS A 28 -0.57 1.78 -10.45
CA HIS A 28 -1.58 2.28 -11.40
C HIS A 28 -1.03 2.64 -12.77
N ARG A 29 -0.03 3.52 -12.85
CA ARG A 29 0.46 3.99 -14.16
C ARG A 29 1.18 2.89 -14.94
N LEU A 30 2.13 2.16 -14.33
CA LEU A 30 2.76 1.02 -15.02
C LEU A 30 1.84 -0.21 -15.03
N GLY A 31 1.00 -0.43 -14.02
CA GLY A 31 0.08 -1.56 -13.98
C GLY A 31 -1.07 -1.50 -14.99
N LYS A 32 -1.43 -0.32 -15.52
CA LYS A 32 -2.38 -0.23 -16.64
C LYS A 32 -1.84 -0.83 -17.94
N GLN A 33 -0.52 -1.03 -18.07
CA GLN A 33 0.08 -1.63 -19.25
C GLN A 33 0.02 -3.17 -19.16
N PRO A 34 -0.68 -3.88 -20.07
CA PRO A 34 -0.92 -5.33 -19.93
C PRO A 34 0.33 -6.22 -19.83
N GLY A 35 1.46 -5.80 -20.43
CA GLY A 35 2.73 -6.55 -20.38
C GLY A 35 3.62 -6.21 -19.18
N SER A 36 3.20 -5.29 -18.31
CA SER A 36 3.97 -4.88 -17.15
C SER A 36 3.92 -5.93 -16.05
N ILE A 37 5.02 -6.12 -15.31
CA ILE A 37 5.01 -6.97 -14.11
C ILE A 37 4.06 -6.44 -13.03
N TRP A 38 3.68 -5.15 -13.10
CA TRP A 38 2.74 -4.48 -12.20
C TRP A 38 1.29 -4.63 -12.64
N ALA A 39 1.04 -5.28 -13.79
CA ALA A 39 -0.29 -5.43 -14.38
C ALA A 39 -1.29 -6.15 -13.45
N TYR A 40 -0.79 -6.98 -12.54
CA TYR A 40 -1.64 -7.64 -11.54
C TYR A 40 -2.44 -6.65 -10.70
N HIS A 41 -1.93 -5.44 -10.42
CA HIS A 41 -2.66 -4.48 -9.60
C HIS A 41 -3.98 -4.09 -10.27
N TRP A 42 -3.95 -3.84 -11.59
CA TRP A 42 -5.14 -3.44 -12.34
C TRP A 42 -5.99 -4.64 -12.79
N TYR A 43 -5.37 -5.61 -13.46
CA TYR A 43 -6.05 -6.69 -14.15
C TYR A 43 -6.38 -7.90 -13.27
N GLU A 44 -5.83 -7.97 -12.06
CA GLU A 44 -6.16 -8.99 -11.06
C GLU A 44 -6.82 -8.33 -9.85
N HIS A 45 -6.09 -7.54 -9.07
CA HIS A 45 -6.56 -7.01 -7.78
C HIS A 45 -7.75 -6.05 -7.92
N HIS A 46 -7.63 -4.97 -8.71
CA HIS A 46 -8.75 -4.06 -8.96
C HIS A 46 -9.90 -4.75 -9.71
N ALA A 47 -9.59 -5.62 -10.68
CA ALA A 47 -10.60 -6.35 -11.43
C ALA A 47 -11.44 -7.30 -10.54
N ILE A 48 -10.82 -7.98 -9.59
CA ILE A 48 -11.49 -8.82 -8.58
C ILE A 48 -12.31 -7.93 -7.64
N CYS A 49 -11.71 -6.86 -7.10
CA CYS A 49 -12.39 -5.93 -6.21
C CYS A 49 -13.61 -5.27 -6.87
N ALA A 50 -13.56 -4.98 -8.17
CA ALA A 50 -14.69 -4.42 -8.92
C ALA A 50 -15.86 -5.43 -9.01
N LYS A 51 -15.56 -6.72 -9.20
CA LYS A 51 -16.57 -7.80 -9.25
C LYS A 51 -17.18 -8.11 -7.89
N HIS A 52 -16.43 -7.88 -6.81
CA HIS A 52 -16.81 -8.26 -5.46
C HIS A 52 -16.93 -7.08 -4.49
N HIS A 53 -17.10 -5.87 -5.02
CA HIS A 53 -17.30 -4.63 -4.25
C HIS A 53 -16.28 -4.44 -3.11
N MET A 54 -14.99 -4.28 -3.47
CA MET A 54 -13.81 -4.16 -2.56
C MET A 54 -13.26 -5.48 -2.03
N LEU A 55 -14.08 -6.53 -1.92
CA LEU A 55 -13.61 -7.81 -1.40
C LEU A 55 -12.61 -8.46 -2.38
N ASP A 56 -11.48 -8.91 -1.88
CA ASP A 56 -10.52 -9.73 -2.63
C ASP A 56 -10.29 -11.06 -1.90
N PRO A 57 -10.93 -12.16 -2.39
CA PRO A 57 -10.77 -13.48 -1.79
C PRO A 57 -9.32 -13.99 -1.77
N GLY A 58 -8.44 -13.46 -2.62
CA GLY A 58 -7.03 -13.79 -2.67
C GLY A 58 -6.30 -13.53 -1.34
N TYR A 59 -6.84 -12.63 -0.50
CA TYR A 59 -6.28 -12.31 0.81
C TYR A 59 -6.73 -13.26 1.94
N ARG A 60 -7.71 -14.14 1.72
CA ARG A 60 -8.33 -14.95 2.81
C ARG A 60 -7.31 -15.84 3.50
N ARG A 61 -6.46 -16.50 2.72
CA ARG A 61 -5.41 -17.40 3.21
C ARG A 61 -4.10 -16.99 2.57
N LEU A 62 -3.10 -16.77 3.42
CA LEU A 62 -1.74 -16.61 2.95
C LEU A 62 -1.23 -17.97 2.45
N ASP A 63 -1.10 -18.12 1.14
CA ASP A 63 -0.53 -19.30 0.49
C ASP A 63 0.67 -18.86 -0.36
N LEU A 64 1.87 -19.01 0.18
CA LEU A 64 3.11 -18.59 -0.47
C LEU A 64 3.43 -19.39 -1.75
N SER A 65 2.72 -20.50 -2.00
CA SER A 65 2.88 -21.28 -3.25
C SER A 65 2.06 -20.73 -4.42
N THR A 66 1.11 -19.82 -4.15
CA THR A 66 0.23 -19.23 -5.17
C THR A 66 0.74 -17.85 -5.55
N TRP A 67 0.97 -17.57 -6.84
CA TRP A 67 1.44 -16.26 -7.30
C TRP A 67 0.29 -15.28 -7.63
N ASN A 68 -0.41 -14.83 -6.60
CA ASN A 68 -1.55 -13.90 -6.69
C ASN A 68 -1.18 -12.47 -6.25
N ALA A 69 -2.15 -11.56 -6.24
CA ALA A 69 -1.99 -10.19 -5.77
C ALA A 69 -1.35 -10.08 -4.37
N GLN A 70 -1.82 -10.86 -3.40
CA GLN A 70 -1.30 -10.85 -2.03
C GLN A 70 0.18 -11.27 -1.97
N THR A 71 0.57 -12.35 -2.64
CA THR A 71 1.97 -12.81 -2.63
C THR A 71 2.90 -11.87 -3.40
N LYS A 72 2.41 -11.24 -4.47
CA LYS A 72 3.16 -10.21 -5.21
C LYS A 72 3.38 -8.97 -4.35
N GLU A 73 2.36 -8.52 -3.62
CA GLU A 73 2.49 -7.45 -2.64
C GLU A 73 3.54 -7.80 -1.58
N LEU A 74 3.48 -9.00 -0.99
CA LEU A 74 4.45 -9.45 0.00
C LEU A 74 5.89 -9.51 -0.57
N ALA A 75 6.06 -9.94 -1.82
CA ALA A 75 7.37 -9.94 -2.47
C ALA A 75 7.92 -8.52 -2.64
N VAL A 76 7.07 -7.54 -3.00
CA VAL A 76 7.45 -6.12 -3.11
C VAL A 76 7.80 -5.55 -1.74
N LEU A 77 6.99 -5.81 -0.72
CA LEU A 77 7.27 -5.36 0.65
C LEU A 77 8.59 -5.96 1.18
N ALA A 78 8.83 -7.24 0.93
CA ALA A 78 10.10 -7.90 1.26
C ALA A 78 11.29 -7.25 0.53
N ALA A 79 11.14 -6.92 -0.75
CA ALA A 79 12.18 -6.22 -1.50
C ALA A 79 12.48 -4.82 -0.90
N ILE A 80 11.44 -4.06 -0.51
CA ILE A 80 11.60 -2.76 0.15
C ILE A 80 12.35 -2.94 1.48
N VAL A 81 11.98 -3.94 2.29
CA VAL A 81 12.69 -4.26 3.54
C VAL A 81 14.18 -4.50 3.26
N MET A 82 14.51 -5.38 2.32
CA MET A 82 15.88 -5.73 1.99
C MET A 82 16.71 -4.55 1.50
N VAL A 83 16.14 -3.69 0.64
CA VAL A 83 16.82 -2.49 0.12
C VAL A 83 17.18 -1.50 1.23
N HIS A 84 16.40 -1.43 2.31
CA HIS A 84 16.63 -0.51 3.42
C HIS A 84 17.53 -1.09 4.52
N LEU A 85 17.83 -2.38 4.50
CA LEU A 85 18.64 -3.04 5.54
C LEU A 85 20.02 -2.39 5.75
N PRO A 86 20.78 -1.97 4.71
CA PRO A 86 22.07 -1.30 4.92
C PRO A 86 21.99 0.03 5.69
N ILE A 87 20.81 0.67 5.74
CA ILE A 87 20.60 1.96 6.44
C ILE A 87 20.49 1.76 7.96
N LEU A 88 20.19 0.54 8.42
CA LEU A 88 19.94 0.21 9.83
C LEU A 88 21.10 0.60 10.75
N GLY A 89 22.35 0.42 10.29
CA GLY A 89 23.56 0.77 11.05
C GLY A 89 23.74 2.28 11.27
N TYR A 90 23.09 3.11 10.46
CA TYR A 90 23.19 4.56 10.54
C TYR A 90 21.96 5.15 11.25
N TRP A 91 20.75 4.83 10.76
CA TRP A 91 19.49 5.42 11.21
C TRP A 91 18.52 4.31 11.69
N PRO A 92 18.80 3.66 12.82
CA PRO A 92 18.07 2.46 13.24
C PRO A 92 16.59 2.74 13.53
N THR A 93 16.29 3.85 14.19
CA THR A 93 14.89 4.20 14.51
C THR A 93 14.09 4.51 13.25
N PHE A 94 14.73 5.10 12.23
CA PHE A 94 14.09 5.34 10.94
C PHE A 94 13.71 4.01 10.27
N VAL A 95 14.66 3.09 10.15
CA VAL A 95 14.42 1.79 9.48
C VAL A 95 13.36 0.98 10.22
N MET A 96 13.42 0.94 11.56
CA MET A 96 12.40 0.26 12.36
C MET A 96 11.02 0.90 12.23
N GLY A 97 10.95 2.25 12.19
CA GLY A 97 9.69 2.97 11.94
C GLY A 97 9.12 2.70 10.54
N LEU A 98 9.98 2.59 9.54
CA LEU A 98 9.60 2.24 8.17
C LEU A 98 9.04 0.81 8.13
N TYR A 99 9.72 -0.17 8.72
CA TYR A 99 9.25 -1.56 8.75
C TYR A 99 7.93 -1.72 9.52
N GLY A 100 7.78 -0.97 10.62
CA GLY A 100 6.50 -0.88 11.32
C GLY A 100 5.38 -0.32 10.42
N SER A 101 5.68 0.72 9.64
CA SER A 101 4.73 1.31 8.69
C SER A 101 4.36 0.35 7.56
N LEU A 102 5.32 -0.39 6.99
CA LEU A 102 5.07 -1.41 5.97
C LEU A 102 4.22 -2.57 6.51
N THR A 103 4.46 -2.98 7.75
CA THR A 103 3.66 -4.00 8.43
C THR A 103 2.24 -3.52 8.63
N LEU A 104 2.07 -2.28 9.10
CA LEU A 104 0.76 -1.67 9.27
C LEU A 104 0.01 -1.53 7.94
N TYR A 105 0.71 -1.10 6.88
CA TYR A 105 0.19 -1.06 5.52
C TYR A 105 -0.41 -2.41 5.11
N TYR A 106 0.37 -3.49 5.21
CA TYR A 106 -0.11 -4.82 4.82
C TYR A 106 -1.32 -5.27 5.66
N ILE A 107 -1.29 -5.06 6.98
CA ILE A 107 -2.40 -5.43 7.87
C ILE A 107 -3.68 -4.67 7.50
N LEU A 108 -3.59 -3.35 7.34
CA LEU A 108 -4.72 -2.48 7.03
C LEU A 108 -5.27 -2.76 5.63
N HIS A 109 -4.38 -2.89 4.64
CA HIS A 109 -4.73 -3.21 3.25
C HIS A 109 -5.46 -4.55 3.18
N ARG A 110 -4.85 -5.62 3.72
CA ARG A 110 -5.46 -6.95 3.79
C ARG A 110 -6.81 -6.93 4.51
N LYS A 111 -6.89 -6.24 5.65
CA LYS A 111 -8.16 -6.14 6.40
C LYS A 111 -9.23 -5.43 5.58
N ALA A 112 -8.88 -4.36 4.87
CA ALA A 112 -9.82 -3.62 4.03
C ALA A 112 -10.43 -4.49 2.94
N HIS A 113 -9.64 -5.39 2.35
CA HIS A 113 -10.09 -6.32 1.32
C HIS A 113 -10.77 -7.59 1.84
N LEU A 114 -10.74 -7.83 3.15
CA LEU A 114 -11.47 -8.94 3.79
C LEU A 114 -12.75 -8.49 4.48
N ASP A 115 -12.82 -7.22 4.90
CA ASP A 115 -13.96 -6.60 5.55
C ASP A 115 -14.25 -5.22 4.94
N PRO A 116 -14.99 -5.18 3.81
CA PRO A 116 -15.34 -3.93 3.12
C PRO A 116 -16.12 -2.93 4.00
N ASP A 117 -16.96 -3.41 4.93
CA ASP A 117 -17.73 -2.55 5.83
C ASP A 117 -16.84 -1.90 6.90
N TRP A 118 -15.80 -2.61 7.35
CA TRP A 118 -14.75 -2.03 8.15
C TRP A 118 -13.94 -1.02 7.34
N ALA A 119 -13.56 -1.36 6.10
CA ALA A 119 -12.81 -0.47 5.21
C ALA A 119 -13.55 0.85 4.98
N LYS A 120 -14.84 0.78 4.64
CA LYS A 120 -15.68 1.96 4.40
C LYS A 120 -15.73 2.91 5.61
N ARG A 121 -15.68 2.37 6.83
CA ARG A 121 -15.73 3.16 8.07
C ARG A 121 -14.37 3.71 8.51
N HIS A 122 -13.29 2.95 8.32
CA HIS A 122 -11.99 3.26 8.93
C HIS A 122 -10.94 3.71 7.91
N LEU A 123 -11.05 3.26 6.66
CA LEU A 123 -10.20 3.63 5.53
C LEU A 123 -11.06 4.09 4.34
N PRO A 124 -11.96 5.08 4.52
CA PRO A 124 -12.92 5.47 3.47
C PRO A 124 -12.24 5.90 2.18
N TRP A 125 -11.04 6.49 2.25
CA TRP A 125 -10.26 6.86 1.06
C TRP A 125 -9.85 5.63 0.23
N HIS A 126 -9.38 4.55 0.87
CA HIS A 126 -9.01 3.32 0.19
C HIS A 126 -10.25 2.59 -0.34
N TYR A 127 -11.34 2.58 0.42
CA TYR A 127 -12.61 2.07 -0.08
C TYR A 127 -13.08 2.84 -1.34
N GLN A 128 -13.03 4.18 -1.30
CA GLN A 128 -13.37 5.04 -2.44
C GLN A 128 -12.44 4.81 -3.64
N HIS A 129 -11.15 4.60 -3.39
CA HIS A 129 -10.16 4.29 -4.44
C HIS A 129 -10.58 3.11 -5.32
N HIS A 130 -11.15 2.06 -4.72
CA HIS A 130 -11.61 0.89 -5.47
C HIS A 130 -13.03 1.02 -6.03
N THR A 131 -13.87 1.86 -5.44
CA THR A 131 -15.32 1.89 -5.73
C THR A 131 -15.77 3.07 -6.58
N GLN A 132 -14.99 4.15 -6.64
CA GLN A 132 -15.36 5.36 -7.38
C GLN A 132 -14.63 5.47 -8.73
N PRO A 133 -15.27 6.06 -9.76
CA PRO A 133 -14.59 6.50 -10.96
C PRO A 133 -13.54 7.58 -10.64
N ASP A 134 -12.46 7.65 -11.43
CA ASP A 134 -11.35 8.61 -11.29
C ASP A 134 -10.59 8.53 -9.96
N SER A 135 -9.88 7.41 -9.79
CA SER A 135 -9.23 7.01 -8.54
C SER A 135 -8.02 7.89 -8.19
N GLY A 136 -8.24 8.97 -7.43
CA GLY A 136 -7.27 9.51 -6.49
C GLY A 136 -7.09 8.56 -5.30
N ASN A 137 -6.80 9.08 -4.10
CA ASN A 137 -6.66 8.29 -2.86
C ASN A 137 -5.58 7.19 -2.95
N TRP A 138 -4.33 7.59 -3.20
CA TRP A 138 -3.22 6.66 -3.43
C TRP A 138 -2.65 6.07 -2.14
N CYS A 139 -2.76 6.78 -1.01
CA CYS A 139 -2.31 6.24 0.28
C CYS A 139 -3.33 5.23 0.82
N VAL A 140 -2.86 4.16 1.46
CA VAL A 140 -3.73 3.12 2.03
C VAL A 140 -3.84 3.30 3.55
N THR A 141 -2.71 3.50 4.25
CA THR A 141 -2.71 3.54 5.72
C THR A 141 -3.40 4.76 6.30
N TRP A 142 -3.12 5.93 5.72
CA TRP A 142 -3.74 7.21 6.02
C TRP A 142 -3.54 8.18 4.84
N PRO A 143 -4.47 9.10 4.56
CA PRO A 143 -4.49 9.87 3.31
C PRO A 143 -3.59 11.13 3.35
N GLY A 144 -2.44 11.06 4.00
CA GLY A 144 -1.56 12.21 4.25
C GLY A 144 -1.09 12.90 2.97
N PHE A 145 -0.36 12.16 2.15
CA PHE A 145 0.12 12.66 0.87
C PHE A 145 -1.01 12.88 -0.15
N ASP A 146 -2.16 12.22 0.02
CA ASP A 146 -3.35 12.55 -0.78
C ASP A 146 -3.88 13.94 -0.48
N TYR A 147 -3.95 14.35 0.79
CA TYR A 147 -4.30 15.72 1.16
C TYR A 147 -3.23 16.70 0.72
N LEU A 148 -1.95 16.39 1.00
CA LEU A 148 -0.83 17.29 0.69
C LEU A 148 -0.71 17.59 -0.81
N LEU A 149 -0.96 16.58 -1.66
CA LEU A 149 -0.78 16.67 -3.11
C LEU A 149 -2.10 16.83 -3.87
N GLY A 150 -3.22 17.06 -3.16
CA GLY A 150 -4.53 17.33 -3.78
C GLY A 150 -5.09 16.16 -4.58
N THR A 151 -4.79 14.92 -4.17
CA THR A 151 -5.32 13.69 -4.81
C THR A 151 -6.37 12.97 -3.96
N ARG A 152 -6.79 13.55 -2.83
CA ARG A 152 -7.92 13.05 -2.06
C ARG A 152 -9.24 13.33 -2.81
N ASN A 153 -10.03 12.30 -3.08
CA ASN A 153 -11.39 12.47 -3.61
C ASN A 153 -12.31 13.06 -2.53
N GLN A 154 -13.18 14.00 -2.92
CA GLN A 154 -14.18 14.59 -2.02
C GLN A 154 -15.38 13.66 -1.82
#